data_AF-A0A4P6Q8J0-F1
#
_entry.id   AF-A0A4P6Q8J0-F1
#
_cell.length_a   1.000
_cell.length_b   1.000
_cell.length_c   1.000
_cell.angle_alpha   90.00
_cell.angle_beta   90.00
_cell.angle_gamma   90.00
#
_symmetry.space_group_name_H-M   'P 1'
#
loop_
_entity.id
_entity.type
_entity.pdbx_description
1 polymer ?
#
loop_
_entity_poly.entity_id
_entity_poly.type
_entity_poly.pdbx_seq_one_letter_code
_entity_poly.pdbx_strand_id
1 'polypeptide(L)'
;MTDTDRPAPENDESILGKSAVRINLNPIANPKPMGFMALAIATLMLSALQLGWLPDSERNNVAIILITFSFPLQALGAVFGFLARDVVVGTGMAMLGGTWLSTAVVSLNQPPGAQTTSTLGVLMLAVALGLLVPAAGAATGKLIAAAILGGSAVRFALTAVYELTGSPIWGTVAGVGGVLLCVLALYGALALLIEDVRKRTVIPVLRRGAGRVSMNGNLKDQLRSIEREGGIREQL
;
A
#
# COMPACT_ATOMS: atom_id res chain seq x y z
N MET A 1 -33.67 58.91 43.93
CA MET A 1 -33.33 58.76 42.49
C MET A 1 -32.59 57.44 42.38
N THR A 2 -33.37 56.37 42.23
CA THR A 2 -32.97 54.96 42.31
C THR A 2 -32.73 54.46 40.90
N ASP A 3 -31.50 54.03 40.63
CA ASP A 3 -31.04 53.46 39.37
C ASP A 3 -31.39 51.96 39.35
N THR A 4 -32.60 51.66 38.86
CA THR A 4 -33.09 50.29 38.65
C THR A 4 -33.59 50.17 37.21
N ASP A 5 -32.67 50.04 36.26
CA ASP A 5 -33.01 49.51 34.93
C ASP A 5 -31.79 48.94 34.19
N ARG A 6 -31.10 47.97 34.82
CA ARG A 6 -30.24 47.04 34.06
C ARG A 6 -31.08 45.84 33.62
N PRO A 7 -31.20 45.57 32.30
CA PRO A 7 -31.82 44.33 31.84
C PRO A 7 -31.01 43.14 32.38
N ALA A 8 -31.72 42.11 32.85
CA ALA A 8 -31.14 40.87 33.34
C ALA A 8 -30.25 40.22 32.26
N PRO A 9 -29.17 39.51 32.64
CA PRO A 9 -28.39 38.75 31.68
C PRO A 9 -29.32 37.74 31.00
N GLU A 10 -29.55 37.96 29.72
CA GLU A 10 -30.27 37.05 28.84
C GLU A 10 -29.56 35.69 28.93
N ASN A 11 -30.31 34.66 29.35
CA ASN A 11 -29.80 33.31 29.51
C ASN A 11 -29.11 32.84 28.22
N ASP A 12 -27.77 32.77 28.25
CA ASP A 12 -26.89 32.13 27.26
C ASP A 12 -27.16 30.62 27.09
N GLU A 13 -28.21 30.08 27.73
CA GLU A 13 -28.63 28.68 27.65
C GLU A 13 -29.33 28.32 26.32
N SER A 14 -29.69 29.30 25.48
CA SER A 14 -30.40 29.01 24.21
C SER A 14 -29.51 28.45 23.08
N ILE A 15 -28.17 28.45 23.23
CA ILE A 15 -27.27 27.88 22.20
C ILE A 15 -27.14 26.35 22.32
N LEU A 16 -27.66 25.73 23.37
CA LEU A 16 -27.63 24.28 23.59
C LEU A 16 -28.71 23.50 22.81
N GLY A 17 -29.51 24.17 21.99
CA GLY A 17 -30.46 23.55 21.05
C GLY A 17 -29.86 23.12 19.70
N LYS A 18 -28.53 23.20 19.53
CA LYS A 18 -27.87 22.71 18.30
C LYS A 18 -27.62 21.21 18.44
N SER A 19 -28.27 20.43 17.57
CA SER A 19 -28.00 19.00 17.37
C SER A 19 -26.51 18.70 17.52
N ALA A 20 -26.12 18.10 18.65
CA ALA A 20 -24.73 17.85 18.96
C ALA A 20 -24.23 16.72 18.04
N VAL A 21 -23.38 17.06 17.06
CA VAL A 21 -22.75 16.07 16.18
C VAL A 21 -21.91 15.13 17.04
N ARG A 22 -22.37 13.88 17.20
CA ARG A 22 -21.60 12.83 17.86
C ARG A 22 -20.68 12.16 16.84
N ILE A 23 -19.37 12.26 17.06
CA ILE A 23 -18.35 11.64 16.22
C ILE A 23 -17.90 10.33 16.89
N ASN A 24 -18.24 9.19 16.29
CA ASN A 24 -17.70 7.89 16.69
C ASN A 24 -16.47 7.58 15.84
N LEU A 25 -15.32 7.34 16.48
CA LEU A 25 -14.07 6.98 15.81
C LEU A 25 -13.82 5.48 15.95
N ASN A 26 -13.47 4.81 14.85
CA ASN A 26 -12.98 3.44 14.87
C ASN A 26 -11.53 3.41 14.35
N PRO A 27 -10.54 3.66 15.21
CA PRO A 27 -9.15 3.72 14.78
C PRO A 27 -8.64 2.34 14.35
N ILE A 28 -8.04 2.26 13.16
CA ILE A 28 -7.45 1.04 12.60
C ILE A 28 -5.94 1.22 12.52
N ALA A 29 -5.20 0.18 12.90
CA ALA A 29 -3.74 0.17 12.79
C ALA A 29 -3.30 0.31 11.33
N ASN A 30 -2.14 0.93 11.10
CA ASN A 30 -1.61 1.14 9.76
C ASN A 30 -1.20 -0.20 9.10
N PRO A 31 -1.84 -0.64 8.01
CA PRO A 31 -1.54 -1.95 7.41
C PRO A 31 -0.30 -1.95 6.50
N LYS A 32 0.26 -0.78 6.17
CA LYS A 32 1.36 -0.64 5.20
C LYS A 32 2.64 -1.42 5.58
N PRO A 33 3.13 -1.39 6.83
CA PRO A 33 4.36 -2.10 7.18
C PRO A 33 4.29 -3.60 6.90
N MET A 34 3.16 -4.24 7.25
CA MET A 34 2.93 -5.66 6.97
C MET A 34 2.95 -5.95 5.47
N GLY A 35 2.17 -5.19 4.68
CA GLY A 35 2.08 -5.42 3.25
C GLY A 35 3.38 -5.15 2.49
N PHE A 36 4.19 -4.19 2.94
CA PHE A 36 5.52 -3.92 2.40
C PHE A 36 6.55 -4.99 2.80
N MET A 37 6.44 -5.57 3.99
CA MET A 37 7.26 -6.72 4.38
C MET A 37 6.93 -7.96 3.50
N ALA A 38 5.65 -8.21 3.27
CA ALA A 38 5.20 -9.28 2.38
C ALA A 38 5.70 -9.09 0.93
N LEU A 39 5.71 -7.85 0.43
CA LEU A 39 6.30 -7.48 -0.86
C LEU A 39 7.80 -7.77 -0.89
N ALA A 40 8.54 -7.32 0.12
CA ALA A 40 9.98 -7.51 0.23
C ALA A 40 10.36 -8.99 0.18
N ILE A 41 9.65 -9.82 0.94
CA ILE A 41 9.89 -11.27 0.98
C ILE A 41 9.53 -11.91 -0.36
N ALA A 42 8.35 -11.63 -0.93
CA ALA A 42 7.96 -12.18 -2.23
C ALA A 42 8.97 -11.87 -3.33
N THR A 43 9.36 -10.60 -3.44
CA THR A 43 10.28 -10.17 -4.51
C THR A 43 11.68 -10.74 -4.30
N LEU A 44 12.14 -10.88 -3.06
CA LEU A 44 13.41 -11.54 -2.75
C LEU A 44 13.40 -13.02 -3.16
N MET A 45 12.32 -13.75 -2.84
CA MET A 45 12.21 -15.17 -3.18
C MET A 45 12.27 -15.39 -4.70
N LEU A 46 11.52 -14.61 -5.48
CA LEU A 46 11.60 -14.71 -6.95
C LEU A 46 12.96 -14.24 -7.50
N SER A 47 13.56 -13.21 -6.91
CA SER A 47 14.87 -12.72 -7.32
C SER A 47 15.97 -13.73 -7.02
N ALA A 48 15.86 -14.47 -5.92
CA ALA A 48 16.80 -15.53 -5.56
C ALA A 48 16.82 -16.66 -6.60
N LEU A 49 15.67 -17.01 -7.19
CA LEU A 49 15.62 -17.92 -8.34
C LEU A 49 16.25 -17.29 -9.59
N GLN A 50 15.85 -16.06 -9.93
CA GLN A 50 16.33 -15.36 -11.14
C GLN A 50 17.84 -15.09 -11.15
N LEU A 51 18.44 -14.91 -9.96
CA LEU A 51 19.87 -14.71 -9.78
C LEU A 51 20.64 -16.01 -9.52
N GLY A 52 19.95 -17.16 -9.48
CA GLY A 52 20.56 -18.45 -9.21
C GLY A 52 21.09 -18.64 -7.79
N TRP A 53 20.64 -17.82 -6.83
CA TRP A 53 20.94 -18.03 -5.41
C TRP A 53 20.22 -19.27 -4.87
N LEU A 54 19.03 -19.54 -5.42
CA LEU A 54 18.31 -20.79 -5.26
C LEU A 54 18.35 -21.57 -6.58
N PRO A 55 18.57 -22.89 -6.56
CA PRO A 55 18.50 -23.70 -7.76
C PRO A 55 17.05 -23.79 -8.26
N ASP A 56 16.87 -24.06 -9.56
CA ASP A 56 15.54 -24.20 -10.19
C ASP A 56 14.65 -25.27 -9.52
N SER A 57 15.24 -26.27 -8.86
CA SER A 57 14.52 -27.28 -8.08
C SER A 57 13.70 -26.70 -6.92
N GLU A 58 14.06 -25.50 -6.43
CA GLU A 58 13.34 -24.80 -5.35
C GLU A 58 12.12 -24.01 -5.84
N ARG A 59 11.87 -23.94 -7.15
CA ARG A 59 10.79 -23.14 -7.74
C ARG A 59 9.43 -23.43 -7.12
N ASN A 60 9.12 -24.70 -6.87
CA ASN A 60 7.85 -25.09 -6.26
C ASN A 60 7.76 -24.65 -4.79
N ASN A 61 8.85 -24.73 -4.04
CA ASN A 61 8.91 -24.25 -2.65
C ASN A 61 8.73 -22.72 -2.60
N VAL A 62 9.36 -21.99 -3.52
CA VAL A 62 9.15 -20.54 -3.67
C VAL A 62 7.69 -20.23 -3.97
N ALA A 63 7.06 -20.94 -4.92
CA ALA A 63 5.65 -20.74 -5.25
C ALA A 63 4.74 -21.02 -4.03
N ILE A 64 5.01 -22.07 -3.26
CA ILE A 64 4.28 -22.36 -2.02
C ILE A 64 4.43 -21.22 -1.01
N ILE A 65 5.62 -20.65 -0.84
CA ILE A 65 5.85 -19.49 0.04
C ILE A 65 5.04 -18.28 -0.43
N LEU A 66 5.00 -18.00 -1.74
CA LEU A 66 4.18 -16.90 -2.27
C LEU A 66 2.69 -17.06 -1.94
N ILE A 67 2.16 -18.29 -2.01
CA ILE A 67 0.76 -18.62 -1.69
C ILE A 67 0.51 -18.52 -0.18
N THR A 68 1.39 -19.08 0.63
CA THR A 68 1.15 -19.28 2.07
C THR A 68 1.56 -18.09 2.92
N PHE A 69 2.40 -17.19 2.40
CA PHE A 69 2.93 -16.05 3.13
C PHE A 69 2.55 -14.72 2.48
N SER A 70 3.04 -14.44 1.27
CA SER A 70 2.93 -13.09 0.70
C SER A 70 1.51 -12.75 0.23
N PHE A 71 0.83 -13.69 -0.43
CA PHE A 71 -0.57 -13.53 -0.82
C PHE A 71 -1.49 -13.20 0.37
N PRO A 72 -1.58 -14.01 1.44
CA PRO A 72 -2.54 -13.76 2.52
C PRO A 72 -2.22 -12.47 3.27
N LEU A 73 -0.94 -12.14 3.50
CA LEU A 73 -0.56 -10.90 4.16
C LEU A 73 -0.95 -9.67 3.35
N GLN A 74 -0.79 -9.69 2.02
CA GLN A 74 -1.22 -8.57 1.18
C GLN A 74 -2.73 -8.55 0.93
N ALA A 75 -3.40 -9.69 0.89
CA ALA A 75 -4.86 -9.75 0.86
C ALA A 75 -5.47 -9.10 2.12
N LEU A 76 -4.94 -9.42 3.31
CA LEU A 76 -5.30 -8.75 4.56
C LEU A 76 -4.93 -7.26 4.53
N GLY A 77 -3.75 -6.92 4.01
CA GLY A 77 -3.32 -5.54 3.82
C GLY A 77 -4.27 -4.74 2.93
N ALA A 78 -4.86 -5.37 1.92
CA ALA A 78 -5.86 -4.77 1.05
C ALA A 78 -7.17 -4.49 1.81
N VAL A 79 -7.68 -5.49 2.54
CA VAL A 79 -8.89 -5.35 3.37
C VAL A 79 -8.73 -4.20 4.36
N PHE A 80 -7.66 -4.20 5.16
CA PHE A 80 -7.42 -3.13 6.12
C PHE A 80 -7.13 -1.78 5.45
N GLY A 81 -6.52 -1.77 4.26
CA GLY A 81 -6.32 -0.57 3.46
C GLY A 81 -7.65 0.10 3.10
N PHE A 82 -8.61 -0.68 2.60
CA PHE A 82 -9.94 -0.17 2.29
C PHE A 82 -10.73 0.23 3.54
N LEU A 83 -10.67 -0.56 4.62
CA LEU A 83 -11.32 -0.22 5.90
C LEU A 83 -10.74 1.08 6.50
N ALA A 84 -9.44 1.31 6.34
CA ALA A 84 -8.78 2.56 6.74
C ALA A 84 -8.97 3.71 5.74
N ARG A 85 -9.84 3.56 4.74
CA ARG A 85 -10.10 4.54 3.66
C ARG A 85 -8.83 4.95 2.88
N ASP A 86 -7.80 4.11 2.87
CA ASP A 86 -6.59 4.30 2.07
C ASP A 86 -6.70 3.51 0.76
N VAL A 87 -7.42 4.05 -0.22
CA VAL A 87 -7.65 3.41 -1.52
C VAL A 87 -6.36 3.06 -2.26
N VAL A 88 -5.30 3.87 -2.08
CA VAL A 88 -3.99 3.61 -2.66
C VAL A 88 -3.38 2.32 -2.12
N VAL A 89 -3.44 2.14 -0.79
CA VAL A 89 -2.96 0.93 -0.13
C VAL A 89 -3.86 -0.26 -0.45
N GLY A 90 -5.18 -0.09 -0.34
CA GLY A 90 -6.15 -1.14 -0.65
C GLY A 90 -5.94 -1.74 -2.04
N THR A 91 -5.93 -0.88 -3.06
CA THR A 91 -5.74 -1.29 -4.46
C THR A 91 -4.35 -1.86 -4.71
N GLY A 92 -3.30 -1.19 -4.23
CA GLY A 92 -1.92 -1.66 -4.43
C GLY A 92 -1.68 -3.05 -3.82
N MET A 93 -2.16 -3.27 -2.59
CA MET A 93 -2.00 -4.56 -1.90
C MET A 93 -2.85 -5.66 -2.55
N ALA A 94 -4.07 -5.36 -3.01
CA ALA A 94 -4.91 -6.33 -3.71
C ALA A 94 -4.24 -6.79 -5.02
N MET A 95 -3.72 -5.84 -5.80
CA MET A 95 -3.00 -6.15 -7.04
C MET A 95 -1.76 -7.01 -6.78
N LEU A 96 -0.93 -6.63 -5.81
CA LEU A 96 0.29 -7.38 -5.49
C LEU A 96 -0.05 -8.78 -4.95
N GLY A 97 -1.01 -8.89 -4.03
CA GLY A 97 -1.46 -10.17 -3.48
C GLY A 97 -1.98 -11.12 -4.57
N GLY A 98 -2.87 -10.62 -5.44
CA GLY A 98 -3.36 -11.39 -6.58
C GLY A 98 -2.25 -11.79 -7.56
N THR A 99 -1.24 -10.93 -7.74
CA THR A 99 -0.08 -11.24 -8.58
C THR A 99 0.74 -12.39 -8.01
N TRP A 100 1.00 -12.43 -6.69
CA TRP A 100 1.73 -13.53 -6.07
C TRP A 100 1.00 -14.86 -6.19
N LEU A 101 -0.31 -14.86 -5.91
CA LEU A 101 -1.13 -16.05 -6.03
C LEU A 101 -1.12 -16.58 -7.47
N SER A 102 -1.41 -15.72 -8.45
CA SER A 102 -1.41 -16.11 -9.87
C SER A 102 -0.04 -16.59 -10.34
N THR A 103 1.03 -15.90 -9.96
CA THR A 103 2.41 -16.29 -10.30
C THR A 103 2.73 -17.68 -9.78
N ALA A 104 2.41 -17.93 -8.50
CA ALA A 104 2.68 -19.20 -7.85
C ALA A 104 1.86 -20.35 -8.43
N VAL A 105 0.55 -20.15 -8.63
CA VAL A 105 -0.33 -21.17 -9.22
C VAL A 105 0.14 -21.54 -10.62
N VAL A 106 0.44 -20.56 -11.47
CA VAL A 106 0.95 -20.86 -12.82
C VAL A 106 2.31 -21.56 -12.74
N SER A 107 3.22 -21.13 -11.86
CA SER A 107 4.54 -21.75 -11.68
C SER A 107 4.45 -23.22 -11.28
N LEU A 108 3.54 -23.57 -10.36
CA LEU A 108 3.33 -24.95 -9.90
C LEU A 108 2.73 -25.87 -10.97
N ASN A 109 2.09 -25.30 -11.99
CA ASN A 109 1.45 -26.04 -13.08
C ASN A 109 2.30 -26.06 -14.35
N GLN A 110 3.53 -25.55 -14.31
CA GLN A 110 4.42 -25.62 -15.46
C GLN A 110 5.00 -27.03 -15.66
N PRO A 111 5.23 -27.46 -16.92
CA PRO A 111 5.96 -28.70 -17.18
C PRO A 111 7.35 -28.71 -16.52
N PRO A 112 7.85 -29.87 -16.07
CA PRO A 112 9.21 -29.97 -15.53
C PRO A 112 10.26 -29.40 -16.49
N GLY A 113 11.15 -28.54 -15.98
CA GLY A 113 12.20 -27.89 -16.77
C GLY A 113 11.77 -26.62 -17.51
N ALA A 114 10.48 -26.26 -17.52
CA ALA A 114 10.05 -24.97 -18.05
C ALA A 114 10.44 -23.83 -17.09
N GLN A 115 11.27 -22.90 -17.59
CA GLN A 115 11.74 -21.76 -16.80
C GLN A 115 10.87 -20.52 -16.94
N THR A 116 10.19 -20.38 -18.09
CA THR A 116 9.35 -19.23 -18.43
C THR A 116 8.01 -19.66 -19.04
N THR A 117 7.06 -18.73 -19.08
CA THR A 117 5.82 -18.85 -19.84
C THR A 117 5.28 -17.48 -20.26
N SER A 118 4.86 -17.37 -21.52
CA SER A 118 4.24 -16.16 -22.06
C SER A 118 3.00 -15.73 -21.26
N THR A 119 2.30 -16.67 -20.61
CA THR A 119 1.15 -16.35 -19.74
C THR A 119 1.57 -15.47 -18.55
N LEU A 120 2.68 -15.82 -17.88
CA LEU A 120 3.23 -14.97 -16.82
C LEU A 120 3.78 -13.67 -17.40
N GLY A 121 4.41 -13.72 -18.58
CA GLY A 121 4.87 -12.51 -19.27
C GLY A 121 3.76 -11.46 -19.47
N VAL A 122 2.62 -11.88 -20.03
CA VAL A 122 1.47 -10.99 -20.24
C VAL A 122 0.87 -10.53 -18.92
N LEU A 123 0.73 -11.41 -17.93
CA LEU A 123 0.24 -11.04 -16.60
C LEU A 123 1.14 -9.99 -15.94
N MET A 124 2.46 -10.21 -15.93
CA MET A 124 3.41 -9.28 -15.31
C MET A 124 3.39 -7.91 -16.00
N LEU A 125 3.21 -7.86 -17.32
CA LEU A 125 3.06 -6.60 -18.04
C LEU A 125 1.77 -5.88 -17.65
N ALA A 126 0.64 -6.59 -17.59
CA ALA A 126 -0.63 -6.02 -17.18
C ALA A 126 -0.59 -5.50 -15.73
N VAL A 127 0.03 -6.26 -14.83
CA VAL A 127 0.25 -5.85 -13.43
C VAL A 127 1.15 -4.62 -13.36
N ALA A 128 2.23 -4.57 -14.13
CA ALA A 128 3.12 -3.41 -14.17
C ALA A 128 2.36 -2.13 -14.53
N LEU A 129 1.53 -2.18 -15.56
CA LEU A 129 0.69 -1.04 -15.96
C LEU A 129 -0.37 -0.71 -14.90
N GLY A 130 -1.04 -1.72 -14.36
CA GLY A 130 -2.08 -1.51 -13.35
C GLY A 130 -1.54 -0.88 -12.06
N LEU A 131 -0.31 -1.23 -11.63
CA LEU A 131 0.32 -0.65 -10.44
C LEU A 131 0.68 0.83 -10.60
N LEU A 132 0.76 1.35 -11.83
CA LEU A 132 0.92 2.79 -12.07
C LEU A 132 -0.29 3.60 -11.58
N VAL A 133 -1.48 3.00 -11.53
CA VAL A 133 -2.70 3.66 -11.06
C VAL A 133 -2.61 4.02 -9.56
N PRO A 134 -2.41 3.08 -8.62
CA PRO A 134 -2.19 3.45 -7.22
C PRO A 134 -0.88 4.20 -7.01
N ALA A 135 0.17 4.00 -7.84
CA ALA A 135 1.39 4.78 -7.75
C ALA A 135 1.16 6.28 -8.04
N ALA A 136 0.37 6.61 -9.06
CA ALA A 136 -0.02 7.98 -9.38
C ALA A 136 -0.83 8.60 -8.24
N GLY A 137 -1.78 7.84 -7.67
CA GLY A 137 -2.51 8.26 -6.47
C GLY A 137 -1.58 8.56 -5.28
N ALA A 138 -0.60 7.70 -5.05
CA ALA A 138 0.40 7.87 -3.99
C ALA A 138 1.30 9.10 -4.21
N ALA A 139 1.65 9.42 -5.46
CA ALA A 139 2.58 10.51 -5.80
C ALA A 139 2.10 11.89 -5.34
N THR A 140 0.80 12.06 -5.09
CA THR A 140 0.18 13.30 -4.60
C THR A 140 0.62 13.68 -3.17
N GLY A 141 1.10 12.74 -2.36
CA GLY A 141 1.49 13.06 -0.97
C GLY A 141 2.16 11.95 -0.16
N LYS A 142 2.21 10.71 -0.68
CA LYS A 142 2.77 9.51 -0.03
C LYS A 142 3.98 9.01 -0.84
N LEU A 143 5.05 9.81 -0.91
CA LEU A 143 6.16 9.54 -1.83
C LEU A 143 6.84 8.19 -1.64
N ILE A 144 6.97 7.69 -0.40
CA ILE A 144 7.53 6.35 -0.18
C ILE A 144 6.65 5.25 -0.77
N ALA A 145 5.32 5.37 -0.65
CA ALA A 145 4.39 4.43 -1.25
C ALA A 145 4.41 4.55 -2.79
N ALA A 146 4.54 5.76 -3.32
CA ALA A 146 4.69 5.99 -4.76
C ALA A 146 5.96 5.33 -5.31
N ALA A 147 7.08 5.47 -4.60
CA ALA A 147 8.35 4.85 -4.97
C ALA A 147 8.27 3.33 -4.93
N ILE A 148 7.65 2.74 -3.90
CA ILE A 148 7.48 1.28 -3.79
C ILE A 148 6.56 0.75 -4.90
N LEU A 149 5.42 1.39 -5.17
CA LEU A 149 4.49 0.97 -6.21
C LEU A 149 5.07 1.15 -7.62
N GLY A 150 5.76 2.28 -7.87
CA GLY A 150 6.47 2.52 -9.12
C GLY A 150 7.64 1.56 -9.32
N GLY A 151 8.42 1.30 -8.27
CA GLY A 151 9.48 0.28 -8.28
C GLY A 151 8.95 -1.13 -8.53
N SER A 152 7.77 -1.45 -7.96
CA SER A 152 7.05 -2.70 -8.24
C SER A 152 6.65 -2.80 -9.72
N ALA A 153 6.08 -1.73 -10.28
CA ALA A 153 5.73 -1.67 -11.70
C ALA A 153 6.95 -1.93 -12.59
N VAL A 154 8.08 -1.27 -12.32
CA VAL A 154 9.34 -1.50 -13.04
C VAL A 154 9.79 -2.96 -12.89
N ARG A 155 9.81 -3.49 -11.67
CA ARG A 155 10.20 -4.88 -11.41
C ARG A 155 9.33 -5.88 -12.18
N PHE A 156 8.03 -5.68 -12.23
CA PHE A 156 7.14 -6.56 -12.99
C PHE A 156 7.32 -6.40 -14.50
N ALA A 157 7.57 -5.18 -15.01
CA ALA A 157 7.89 -4.98 -16.42
C ALA A 157 9.18 -5.71 -16.82
N LEU A 158 10.23 -5.66 -15.99
CA LEU A 158 11.48 -6.40 -16.24
C LEU A 158 11.25 -7.92 -16.28
N THR A 159 10.42 -8.44 -15.36
CA THR A 159 10.07 -9.87 -15.36
C THR A 159 9.19 -10.24 -16.54
N ALA A 160 8.29 -9.36 -16.98
CA ALA A 160 7.50 -9.58 -18.18
C ALA A 160 8.41 -9.78 -19.40
N VAL A 161 9.43 -8.92 -19.57
CA VAL A 161 10.40 -9.07 -20.67
C VAL A 161 11.15 -10.39 -20.56
N TYR A 162 11.58 -10.78 -19.36
CA TYR A 162 12.22 -12.09 -19.15
C TYR A 162 11.29 -13.26 -19.56
N GLU A 163 10.07 -13.29 -19.06
CA GLU A 163 9.09 -14.35 -19.33
C GLU A 163 8.71 -14.45 -20.81
N LEU A 164 8.62 -13.31 -21.51
CA LEU A 164 8.27 -13.26 -22.93
C LEU A 164 9.44 -13.59 -23.87
N THR A 165 10.67 -13.31 -23.45
CA THR A 165 11.86 -13.49 -24.31
C THR A 165 12.67 -14.75 -23.98
N GLY A 166 12.54 -15.28 -22.77
CA GLY A 166 13.42 -16.35 -22.25
C GLY A 166 14.88 -15.92 -22.08
N SER A 167 15.21 -14.62 -22.19
CA SER A 167 16.59 -14.14 -22.19
C SER A 167 17.22 -14.19 -20.80
N PRO A 168 18.35 -14.89 -20.60
CA PRO A 168 19.02 -14.98 -19.29
C PRO A 168 19.46 -13.62 -18.72
N ILE A 169 19.84 -12.69 -19.61
CA ILE A 169 20.23 -11.32 -19.23
C ILE A 169 19.04 -10.61 -18.59
N TRP A 170 17.85 -10.70 -19.21
CA TRP A 170 16.64 -10.11 -18.63
C TRP A 170 16.23 -10.80 -17.33
N GLY A 171 16.49 -12.10 -17.18
CA GLY A 171 16.34 -12.80 -15.91
C GLY A 171 17.21 -12.17 -14.81
N THR A 172 18.49 -11.93 -15.10
CA THR A 172 19.42 -11.28 -14.17
C THR A 172 18.98 -9.84 -13.83
N VAL A 173 18.62 -9.05 -14.84
CA VAL A 173 18.17 -7.65 -14.65
C VAL A 173 16.88 -7.61 -13.81
N ALA A 174 15.93 -8.50 -14.06
CA ALA A 174 14.72 -8.63 -13.26
C ALA A 174 15.04 -9.03 -11.80
N GLY A 175 15.98 -9.95 -11.60
CA GLY A 175 16.45 -10.35 -10.28
C GLY A 175 17.07 -9.19 -9.51
N VAL A 176 17.99 -8.45 -10.11
CA VAL A 176 18.60 -7.25 -9.48
C VAL A 176 17.54 -6.20 -9.16
N GLY A 177 16.63 -5.93 -10.10
CA GLY A 177 15.52 -5.00 -9.86
C GLY A 177 14.64 -5.42 -8.68
N GLY A 178 14.46 -6.73 -8.46
CA GLY A 178 13.68 -7.24 -7.34
C GLY A 178 14.41 -7.13 -6.01
N VAL A 179 15.72 -7.33 -5.99
CA VAL A 179 16.55 -7.06 -4.79
C VAL A 179 16.50 -5.58 -4.41
N LEU A 180 16.61 -4.66 -5.38
CA LEU A 180 16.49 -3.23 -5.12
C LEU A 180 15.11 -2.86 -4.56
N LEU A 181 14.04 -3.44 -5.12
CA LEU A 181 12.69 -3.27 -4.61
C LEU A 181 12.52 -3.84 -3.20
N CYS A 182 13.14 -5.00 -2.91
CA CYS A 182 13.15 -5.58 -1.56
C CYS A 182 13.72 -4.60 -0.54
N VAL A 183 14.90 -4.04 -0.81
CA VAL A 183 15.53 -3.06 0.07
C VAL A 183 14.64 -1.83 0.28
N LEU A 184 14.04 -1.31 -0.79
CA LEU A 184 13.13 -0.16 -0.71
C LEU A 184 11.87 -0.47 0.11
N ALA A 185 11.29 -1.66 -0.06
CA ALA A 185 10.11 -2.10 0.67
C ALA A 185 10.42 -2.33 2.16
N LEU A 186 11.58 -2.92 2.49
CA LEU A 186 12.05 -3.06 3.88
C LEU A 186 12.26 -1.70 4.54
N TYR A 187 12.90 -0.77 3.84
CA TYR A 187 13.05 0.60 4.33
C TYR A 187 11.69 1.25 4.61
N GLY A 188 10.74 1.15 3.66
CA GLY A 188 9.40 1.70 3.82
C GLY A 188 8.63 1.06 4.98
N ALA A 189 8.72 -0.26 5.14
CA ALA A 189 8.09 -0.98 6.23
C ALA A 189 8.64 -0.54 7.59
N LEU A 190 9.96 -0.51 7.73
CA LEU A 190 10.64 -0.12 8.96
C LEU A 190 10.35 1.33 9.35
N ALA A 191 10.48 2.25 8.39
CA ALA A 191 10.24 3.68 8.62
C ALA A 191 8.81 3.93 9.11
N LEU A 192 7.82 3.31 8.47
CA LEU A 192 6.41 3.46 8.85
C LEU A 192 6.08 2.78 10.18
N LEU A 193 6.69 1.64 10.49
CA LEU A 193 6.48 0.94 11.76
C LEU A 193 7.06 1.74 12.93
N ILE A 194 8.29 2.24 12.80
CA ILE A 194 8.93 3.06 13.84
C ILE A 194 8.14 4.34 14.08
N GLU A 195 7.69 4.99 13.00
CA GLU A 195 6.88 6.21 13.12
C GLU A 195 5.56 5.94 13.84
N ASP A 196 4.88 4.83 13.54
CA ASP A 196 3.64 4.48 14.22
C ASP A 196 3.86 4.17 15.71
N VAL A 197 4.96 3.50 16.07
CA VAL A 197 5.31 3.24 17.48
C VAL A 197 5.71 4.52 18.21
N ARG A 198 6.49 5.40 17.57
CA ARG A 198 7.04 6.61 18.19
C ARG A 198 6.10 7.82 18.11
N LYS A 199 4.99 7.71 17.38
CA LYS A 199 3.99 8.77 17.12
C LYS A 199 4.60 10.07 16.55
N ARG A 200 5.75 9.96 15.90
CA ARG A 200 6.46 11.05 15.21
C ARG A 200 7.35 10.48 14.11
N THR A 201 7.56 11.26 13.06
CA THR A 201 8.50 10.90 11.99
C THR A 201 9.93 10.82 12.54
N VAL A 202 10.51 9.62 12.55
CA VAL A 202 11.91 9.39 12.94
C VAL A 202 12.79 9.18 11.71
N ILE A 203 12.30 8.39 10.76
CA ILE A 203 12.99 8.09 9.49
C ILE A 203 12.23 8.81 8.36
N PRO A 204 12.92 9.48 7.41
CA PRO A 204 12.25 10.24 6.37
C PRO A 204 11.34 9.40 5.48
N VAL A 205 10.03 9.63 5.56
CA VAL A 205 9.01 9.04 4.66
C VAL A 205 8.51 10.01 3.58
N LEU A 206 9.13 11.19 3.50
CA LEU A 206 8.98 12.20 2.43
C LEU A 206 7.52 12.60 2.13
N ARG A 207 6.70 12.83 3.17
CA ARG A 207 5.30 13.26 2.97
C ARG A 207 5.22 14.67 2.37
N ARG A 208 4.26 14.86 1.45
CA ARG A 208 3.93 16.15 0.83
C ARG A 208 2.43 16.42 0.89
N GLY A 209 2.03 17.70 0.74
CA GLY A 209 0.64 18.11 0.63
C GLY A 209 -0.26 17.55 1.73
N ALA A 210 -1.34 16.87 1.33
CA ALA A 210 -2.30 16.22 2.23
C ALA A 210 -1.66 15.24 3.22
N GLY A 211 -0.59 14.54 2.82
CA GLY A 211 0.16 13.65 3.72
C GLY A 211 0.87 14.39 4.85
N ARG A 212 1.31 15.64 4.63
CA ARG A 212 1.90 16.46 5.70
C ARG A 212 0.83 17.03 6.63
N VAL A 213 -0.30 17.44 6.07
CA VAL A 213 -1.44 17.97 6.84
C VAL A 213 -2.06 16.91 7.73
N SER A 214 -2.12 15.64 7.31
CA SER A 214 -2.67 14.56 8.15
C SER A 214 -1.86 14.30 9.44
N MET A 215 -0.55 14.62 9.44
CA MET A 215 0.31 14.42 10.62
C MET A 215 0.43 15.67 11.49
N ASN A 216 0.42 16.87 10.88
CA ASN A 216 0.76 18.12 11.57
C ASN A 216 -0.40 19.14 11.62
N GLY A 217 -1.52 18.87 10.96
CA GLY A 217 -2.68 19.77 10.89
C GLY A 217 -3.53 19.74 12.16
N ASN A 218 -4.29 20.81 12.38
CA ASN A 218 -5.24 20.88 13.49
C ASN A 218 -6.58 20.18 13.14
N LEU A 219 -7.44 19.97 14.14
CA LEU A 219 -8.75 19.31 13.95
C LEU A 219 -9.64 20.02 12.92
N LYS A 220 -9.58 21.35 12.83
CA LYS A 220 -10.36 22.14 11.87
C LYS A 220 -9.91 21.90 10.43
N ASP A 221 -8.62 21.70 10.22
CA ASP A 221 -8.05 21.35 8.90
C ASP A 221 -8.47 19.94 8.46
N GLN A 222 -8.57 19.00 9.41
CA GLN A 222 -9.05 17.63 9.15
C GLN A 222 -10.56 17.57 8.88
N LEU A 223 -11.37 18.38 9.58
CA LEU A 223 -12.82 18.43 9.39
C LEU A 223 -13.24 19.06 8.05
N ARG A 224 -12.44 20.00 7.51
CA ARG A 224 -12.75 20.67 6.23
C ARG A 224 -12.82 19.72 5.02
N SER A 225 -12.17 18.57 5.07
CA SER A 225 -12.20 17.59 3.97
C SER A 225 -13.28 16.52 4.14
N ILE A 226 -13.84 16.36 5.34
CA ILE A 226 -14.78 15.29 5.67
C ILE A 226 -16.05 15.38 4.84
N GLU A 227 -16.59 16.57 4.59
CA GLU A 227 -17.79 16.78 3.74
C GLU A 227 -17.62 16.25 2.30
N ARG A 228 -16.39 16.05 1.85
CA ARG A 228 -16.07 15.56 0.50
C ARG A 228 -15.67 14.08 0.49
N GLU A 229 -15.69 13.39 1.64
CA GLU A 229 -15.37 11.98 1.72
C GLU A 229 -16.53 11.10 1.20
N GLY A 230 -16.17 10.07 0.44
CA GLY A 230 -17.14 9.09 -0.06
C GLY A 230 -17.91 8.43 1.08
N GLY A 231 -19.24 8.40 0.96
CA GLY A 231 -20.14 7.84 1.98
C GLY A 231 -20.72 8.87 2.95
N ILE A 232 -20.25 10.12 2.93
CA ILE A 232 -20.91 11.24 3.60
C ILE A 232 -21.82 11.91 2.57
N ARG A 233 -23.12 11.64 2.67
CA ARG A 233 -24.17 12.33 1.91
C ARG A 233 -25.05 13.05 2.92
N GLU A 234 -25.52 14.25 2.60
CA GLU A 234 -26.69 14.80 3.30
C GLU A 234 -27.80 13.74 3.21
N GLN A 235 -28.30 13.29 4.35
CA GLN A 235 -29.51 12.50 4.38
C GLN A 235 -30.61 13.41 3.84
N LEU A 236 -31.07 13.13 2.61
CA LEU A 236 -32.29 13.72 2.07
C LEU A 236 -33.50 13.25 2.88
#